data_AF-F7XCA3-F1
#
_entry.id   AF-F7XCA3-F1
#
_cell.length_a   1.000
_cell.length_b   1.000
_cell.length_c   1.000
_cell.angle_alpha   90.00
_cell.angle_beta   90.00
_cell.angle_gamma   90.00
#
_symmetry.space_group_name_H-M   'P 1'
#
loop_
_entity.id
_entity.type
_entity.pdbx_description
1 polymer ?
#
loop_
_entity_poly.entity_id
_entity_poly.type
_entity_poly.pdbx_seq_one_letter_code
_entity_poly.pdbx_strand_id
1 'polypeptide(L)'
;MATKVLILVEGGIRGLGQLYVQAAKSLGLHPIVLSADPAQYDYLATENIEAVSVDTGSLDALVRECSRIGATHEIASITSPREAFYAIAAKLCQHFGLPGPNPASIERCCRQSPSNAK
;
A
#
# COMPACT_ATOMS: atom_id res chain seq x y z
N MET A 1 1.95 21.72 -10.44
CA MET A 1 1.84 21.06 -9.12
C MET A 1 2.16 19.59 -9.34
N ALA A 2 2.93 18.95 -8.47
CA ALA A 2 3.17 17.51 -8.58
C ALA A 2 1.86 16.77 -8.28
N THR A 3 1.57 15.72 -9.05
CA THR A 3 0.41 14.86 -8.79
C THR A 3 0.62 14.16 -7.45
N LYS A 4 -0.34 14.29 -6.53
CA LYS A 4 -0.30 13.61 -5.23
C LYS A 4 -0.77 12.18 -5.38
N VAL A 5 0.05 11.23 -4.98
CA VAL A 5 -0.23 9.80 -5.12
C VAL A 5 -0.48 9.14 -3.78
N LEU A 6 -1.40 8.17 -3.78
CA LEU A 6 -1.57 7.21 -2.71
C LEU A 6 -1.05 5.87 -3.21
N ILE A 7 -0.09 5.28 -2.50
CA ILE A 7 0.46 3.98 -2.85
C ILE A 7 -0.24 2.89 -2.02
N LEU A 8 -0.82 1.92 -2.71
CA LEU A 8 -1.45 0.75 -2.10
C LEU A 8 -0.55 -0.48 -2.30
N VAL A 9 -0.02 -1.03 -1.21
CA VAL A 9 0.74 -2.30 -1.25
C VAL A 9 -0.25 -3.46 -1.19
N GLU A 10 -0.34 -4.18 -2.30
CA GLU A 10 -1.30 -5.25 -2.60
C GLU A 10 -2.77 -4.77 -2.73
N GLY A 11 -3.50 -5.31 -3.72
CA GLY A 11 -4.88 -4.92 -4.05
C GLY A 11 -5.97 -5.49 -3.12
N GLY A 12 -5.59 -6.30 -2.13
CA GLY A 12 -6.54 -6.84 -1.15
C GLY A 12 -7.51 -7.87 -1.74
N ILE A 13 -8.16 -8.60 -0.85
CA ILE A 13 -9.15 -9.62 -1.23
C ILE A 13 -10.56 -9.04 -1.17
N ARG A 14 -11.50 -9.65 -1.90
CA ARG A 14 -12.94 -9.36 -1.81
C ARG A 14 -13.32 -7.89 -2.07
N GLY A 15 -12.61 -7.22 -2.99
CA GLY A 15 -12.90 -5.85 -3.40
C GLY A 15 -12.44 -4.76 -2.43
N LEU A 16 -11.72 -5.11 -1.35
CA LEU A 16 -11.23 -4.11 -0.39
C LEU A 16 -10.29 -3.09 -1.05
N GLY A 17 -9.36 -3.51 -1.91
CA GLY A 17 -8.49 -2.54 -2.59
C GLY A 17 -9.24 -1.63 -3.56
N GLN A 18 -10.34 -2.08 -4.16
CA GLN A 18 -11.20 -1.21 -4.97
C GLN A 18 -11.78 -0.07 -4.12
N LEU A 19 -12.24 -0.35 -2.90
CA LEU A 19 -12.75 0.68 -1.99
C LEU A 19 -11.67 1.70 -1.61
N TYR A 20 -10.43 1.25 -1.36
CA TYR A 20 -9.30 2.15 -1.10
C TYR A 20 -8.99 3.04 -2.30
N VAL A 21 -9.01 2.47 -3.51
CA VAL A 21 -8.83 3.20 -4.76
C VAL A 21 -9.92 4.26 -4.94
N GLN A 22 -11.19 3.92 -4.72
CA GLN A 22 -12.28 4.88 -4.84
C GLN A 22 -12.17 6.01 -3.81
N ALA A 23 -11.81 5.67 -2.57
CA ALA A 23 -11.58 6.66 -1.53
C ALA A 23 -10.42 7.61 -1.90
N ALA A 24 -9.30 7.08 -2.41
CA ALA A 24 -8.17 7.88 -2.86
C ALA A 24 -8.57 8.86 -3.98
N LYS A 25 -9.29 8.37 -5.01
CA LYS A 25 -9.83 9.20 -6.10
C LYS A 25 -10.76 10.30 -5.57
N SER A 26 -11.65 9.97 -4.63
CA SER A 26 -12.57 10.94 -4.00
C SER A 26 -11.85 12.03 -3.20
N LEU A 27 -10.61 11.78 -2.76
CA LEU A 27 -9.76 12.76 -2.08
C LEU A 27 -8.87 13.55 -3.04
N GLY A 28 -9.02 13.33 -4.36
CA GLY A 28 -8.18 13.96 -5.39
C GLY A 28 -6.76 13.40 -5.46
N LEU A 29 -6.53 12.21 -4.91
CA LEU A 29 -5.24 11.51 -4.98
C LEU A 29 -5.25 10.55 -6.19
N HIS A 30 -4.08 10.35 -6.79
CA HIS A 30 -3.87 9.35 -7.83
C HIS A 30 -3.41 8.03 -7.20
N PRO A 31 -4.26 6.99 -7.15
CA PRO A 31 -3.87 5.71 -6.56
C PRO A 31 -2.93 4.93 -7.49
N ILE A 32 -1.84 4.41 -6.91
CA ILE A 32 -0.92 3.48 -7.58
C ILE A 32 -0.87 2.20 -6.74
N VAL A 33 -1.04 1.04 -7.38
CA VAL A 33 -1.03 -0.26 -6.71
C VAL A 33 0.30 -0.97 -6.95
N LEU A 34 1.03 -1.28 -5.88
CA LEU A 34 2.21 -2.13 -5.92
C LEU A 34 1.79 -3.57 -5.60
N SER A 35 2.05 -4.52 -6.48
CA SER A 35 1.64 -5.91 -6.28
C SER A 35 2.68 -6.89 -6.84
N ALA A 36 2.85 -8.05 -6.22
CA ALA A 36 3.67 -9.11 -6.82
C ALA A 36 3.04 -9.61 -8.13
N ASP A 37 1.72 -9.71 -8.16
CA ASP A 37 0.93 -10.08 -9.32
C ASP A 37 -0.26 -9.11 -9.44
N PRO A 38 -0.17 -8.05 -10.26
CA PRO A 38 -1.30 -7.15 -10.49
C PRO A 38 -2.49 -7.80 -11.23
N ALA A 39 -2.24 -8.85 -12.02
CA ALA A 39 -3.26 -9.46 -12.88
C ALA A 39 -4.33 -10.20 -12.08
N GLN A 40 -4.07 -10.54 -10.81
CA GLN A 40 -5.04 -11.16 -9.91
C GLN A 40 -6.18 -10.21 -9.46
N TYR A 41 -6.11 -8.93 -9.82
CA TYR A 41 -7.03 -7.89 -9.38
C TYR A 41 -7.77 -7.24 -10.57
N ASP A 42 -8.87 -7.85 -11.02
CA ASP A 42 -9.68 -7.41 -12.18
C ASP A 42 -10.14 -5.93 -12.11
N TYR A 43 -10.32 -5.41 -10.89
CA TYR A 43 -10.73 -4.02 -10.68
C TYR A 43 -9.66 -3.03 -11.15
N LEU A 44 -8.38 -3.40 -11.21
CA LEU A 44 -7.32 -2.50 -11.66
C LEU A 44 -7.50 -2.12 -13.13
N ALA A 45 -7.86 -3.10 -13.97
CA ALA A 45 -8.16 -2.87 -15.38
C ALA A 45 -9.49 -2.11 -15.54
N THR A 46 -10.52 -2.50 -14.78
CA THR A 46 -11.85 -1.88 -14.85
C THR A 46 -11.83 -0.39 -14.47
N GLU A 47 -11.02 -0.05 -13.47
CA GLU A 47 -10.94 1.30 -12.89
C GLU A 47 -9.80 2.15 -13.48
N ASN A 48 -9.08 1.60 -14.48
CA ASN A 48 -7.90 2.18 -15.12
C ASN A 48 -6.85 2.66 -14.10
N ILE A 49 -6.52 1.79 -13.15
CA ILE A 49 -5.58 2.09 -12.07
C ILE A 49 -4.18 1.72 -12.49
N GLU A 50 -3.24 2.61 -12.23
CA GLU A 50 -1.83 2.34 -12.41
C GLU A 50 -1.39 1.25 -11.42
N ALA A 51 -0.86 0.15 -11.96
CA ALA A 51 -0.37 -0.96 -11.18
C ALA A 51 1.05 -1.32 -11.59
N VAL A 52 1.92 -1.51 -10.61
CA VAL A 52 3.32 -1.86 -10.80
C VAL A 52 3.58 -3.23 -10.20
N SER A 53 4.16 -4.11 -11.01
CA SER A 53 4.64 -5.41 -10.53
C SER A 53 5.94 -5.23 -9.76
N VAL A 54 5.97 -5.64 -8.50
CA VAL A 54 7.13 -5.55 -7.60
C VAL A 54 7.09 -6.68 -6.59
N ASP A 55 8.25 -7.19 -6.17
CA ASP A 55 8.33 -8.16 -5.07
C ASP A 55 7.87 -7.51 -3.76
N THR A 56 6.60 -7.73 -3.39
CA THR A 56 6.00 -7.19 -2.17
C THR A 56 6.52 -7.86 -0.89
N GLY A 57 7.28 -8.95 -0.99
CA GLY A 57 8.00 -9.57 0.11
C GLY A 57 9.33 -8.88 0.45
N SER A 58 9.84 -8.02 -0.44
CA SER A 58 11.11 -7.31 -0.27
C SER A 58 10.88 -5.82 0.03
N LEU A 59 11.19 -5.39 1.26
CA LEU A 59 11.14 -3.97 1.62
C LEU A 59 12.04 -3.11 0.73
N ASP A 60 13.23 -3.60 0.38
CA ASP A 60 14.15 -2.88 -0.49
C ASP A 60 13.60 -2.70 -1.91
N ALA A 61 12.92 -3.72 -2.44
CA ALA A 61 12.26 -3.60 -3.75
C ALA A 61 11.17 -2.54 -3.72
N LEU A 62 10.36 -2.52 -2.67
CA LEU A 62 9.31 -1.52 -2.47
C LEU A 62 9.88 -0.11 -2.27
N VAL A 63 10.97 0.04 -1.50
CA VAL A 63 11.64 1.35 -1.32
C VAL A 63 12.15 1.89 -2.64
N ARG A 64 12.81 1.05 -3.46
CA ARG A 64 13.29 1.47 -4.79
C ARG A 64 12.14 1.94 -5.67
N GLU A 65 11.05 1.20 -5.68
CA GLU A 65 9.90 1.51 -6.52
C GLU A 65 9.16 2.77 -6.06
N CYS A 66 8.91 2.90 -4.75
CA CYS A 66 8.38 4.12 -4.16
C CYS A 66 9.30 5.32 -4.45
N SER A 67 10.62 5.16 -4.42
CA SER A 67 11.55 6.26 -4.75
C SER A 67 11.44 6.68 -6.22
N ARG A 68 11.27 5.72 -7.14
CA ARG A 68 11.04 6.00 -8.57
C ARG A 68 9.75 6.78 -8.80
N ILE A 69 8.67 6.39 -8.10
CA ILE A 69 7.40 7.11 -8.12
C ILE A 69 7.58 8.52 -7.52
N GLY A 70 8.22 8.64 -6.36
CA GLY A 70 8.48 9.90 -5.67
C GLY A 70 9.36 10.89 -6.44
N ALA A 71 10.13 10.43 -7.42
CA ALA A 71 10.89 11.29 -8.33
C ALA A 71 9.99 12.05 -9.33
N THR A 72 8.76 11.59 -9.54
CA THR A 72 7.81 12.14 -10.53
C THR A 72 6.51 12.61 -9.90
N HIS A 73 6.19 12.13 -8.70
CA HIS A 73 4.95 12.36 -7.98
C HIS A 73 5.23 12.75 -6.53
N GLU A 74 4.30 13.47 -5.90
CA GLU A 74 4.35 13.69 -4.45
C GLU A 74 3.65 12.53 -3.76
N ILE A 75 4.39 11.69 -3.03
CA ILE A 75 3.79 10.58 -2.28
C ILE A 75 3.07 11.16 -1.06
N ALA A 76 1.74 11.11 -1.04
CA ALA A 76 0.94 11.61 0.08
C ALA A 76 0.85 10.58 1.21
N SER A 77 0.71 9.30 0.87
CA SER A 77 0.63 8.19 1.85
C SER A 77 0.91 6.83 1.21
N ILE A 78 1.28 5.86 2.05
CA ILE A 78 1.46 4.45 1.67
C ILE A 78 0.63 3.60 2.63
N THR A 79 -0.20 2.69 2.10
CA THR A 79 -1.08 1.85 2.90
C THR A 79 -1.28 0.47 2.27
N SER A 80 -1.98 -0.43 2.95
CA SER A 80 -2.33 -1.76 2.43
C SER A 80 -3.72 -2.18 2.93
N PRO A 81 -4.53 -2.86 2.11
CA PRO A 81 -5.78 -3.48 2.57
C PRO A 81 -5.53 -4.87 3.20
N ARG A 82 -4.30 -5.40 3.18
CA ARG A 82 -3.95 -6.73 3.68
C ARG A 82 -3.12 -6.63 4.95
N GLU A 83 -3.59 -7.24 6.04
CA GLU A 83 -2.91 -7.24 7.35
C GLU A 83 -1.42 -7.61 7.25
N ALA A 84 -1.09 -8.65 6.47
CA ALA A 84 0.28 -9.11 6.27
C ALA A 84 1.25 -8.03 5.75
N PHE A 85 0.74 -7.02 5.05
CA PHE A 85 1.53 -5.96 4.43
C PHE A 85 1.41 -4.61 5.15
N TYR A 86 0.58 -4.48 6.19
CA TYR A 86 0.48 -3.25 6.99
C TYR A 86 1.81 -2.88 7.65
N ALA A 87 2.54 -3.87 8.17
CA ALA A 87 3.85 -3.64 8.77
C ALA A 87 4.87 -3.11 7.74
N ILE A 88 4.80 -3.59 6.50
CA ILE A 88 5.65 -3.11 5.40
C ILE A 88 5.25 -1.70 4.98
N ALA A 89 3.95 -1.43 4.82
CA ALA A 89 3.44 -0.10 4.51
C ALA A 89 3.86 0.95 5.57
N ALA A 90 3.80 0.57 6.85
CA ALA A 90 4.26 1.44 7.94
C ALA A 90 5.76 1.74 7.86
N LYS A 91 6.59 0.71 7.59
CA LYS A 91 8.04 0.88 7.39
C LYS A 91 8.34 1.81 6.21
N LEU A 92 7.58 1.69 5.11
CA LEU A 92 7.71 2.60 3.97
C LEU A 92 7.32 4.04 4.35
N CYS A 93 6.19 4.25 5.03
CA CYS A 93 5.82 5.58 5.52
C CYS A 93 6.91 6.21 6.38
N GLN A 94 7.52 5.43 7.29
CA GLN A 94 8.65 5.90 8.11
C GLN A 94 9.87 6.27 7.24
N HIS A 95 10.20 5.43 6.26
CA HIS A 95 11.34 5.66 5.36
C HIS A 95 11.21 6.96 4.55
N PHE A 96 10.00 7.27 4.08
CA PHE A 96 9.72 8.48 3.30
C PHE A 96 9.28 9.69 4.15
N GLY A 97 9.28 9.57 5.48
CA GLY A 97 8.86 10.65 6.39
C GLY A 97 7.39 11.06 6.24
N LEU A 98 6.54 10.14 5.78
CA LEU A 98 5.14 10.41 5.50
C LEU A 98 4.29 10.34 6.78
N PRO A 99 3.20 11.12 6.87
CA PRO A 99 2.22 10.95 7.94
C PRO A 99 1.59 9.56 7.82
N GLY A 100 1.98 8.65 8.73
CA GLY A 100 1.54 7.26 8.73
C GLY A 100 1.54 6.66 10.13
N PRO A 101 0.79 5.56 10.33
CA PRO A 101 0.74 4.88 11.62
C PRO A 101 2.13 4.39 12.03
N ASN A 102 2.49 4.61 13.30
CA ASN A 102 3.79 4.22 13.85
C ASN A 102 4.00 2.70 13.68
N PRO A 103 5.08 2.25 13.00
CA PRO A 103 5.34 0.83 12.73
C PRO A 103 5.36 -0.05 13.99
N ALA A 104 5.89 0.49 15.11
CA ALA A 104 5.95 -0.23 16.38
C ALA A 104 4.57 -0.51 16.99
N SER A 105 3.57 0.31 16.67
CA SER A 105 2.18 0.11 17.08
C SER A 105 1.47 -0.95 16.23
N ILE A 106 1.81 -1.03 14.93
CA ILE A 106 1.23 -2.02 14.01
C ILE A 106 1.78 -3.42 14.28
N GLU A 107 3.08 -3.55 14.54
CA GLU A 107 3.70 -4.85 14.85
C GLU A 107 3.13 -5.48 16.14
N ARG A 108 2.72 -4.65 17.10
CA ARG A 108 1.98 -5.09 18.29
C ARG A 108 0.53 -5.49 18.01
N CYS A 109 -0.13 -4.90 17.01
CA CYS A 109 -1.52 -5.20 16.65
C CYS A 109 -1.63 -6.50 15.82
N CYS A 110 -0.69 -6.74 14.91
CA CYS A 110 -0.63 -7.95 14.08
C CYS A 110 -0.10 -9.20 14.82
N ARG A 111 0.31 -9.07 16.09
CA ARG A 111 0.51 -10.23 16.96
C ARG A 111 -0.84 -10.75 17.43
N GLN A 112 -1.45 -11.65 16.63
CA GLN A 112 -2.37 -12.60 17.22
C GLN A 112 -1.60 -13.46 18.23
N SER A 113 -1.90 -13.29 19.51
CA SER A 113 -1.50 -14.29 20.51
C SER A 113 -2.27 -15.57 20.18
N PRO A 114 -1.63 -16.76 20.18
CA PRO A 114 -2.40 -18.00 20.10
C PRO A 114 -3.30 -18.02 21.34
N SER A 115 -4.61 -18.13 21.11
CA SER A 115 -5.56 -18.46 22.16
C SER A 115 -5.12 -19.81 22.74
N ASN A 116 -4.43 -19.78 23.88
CA ASN A 116 -4.18 -20.98 24.64
C ASN A 116 -5.51 -21.39 25.26
N ALA A 117 -6.03 -22.51 24.78
CA ALA A 117 -7.18 -23.18 25.36
C ALA A 117 -6.96 -23.37 26.87
N LYS A 118 -7.97 -23.00 27.64
CA LYS A 118 -8.14 -23.51 29.00
C LYS A 118 -9.60 -23.85 29.23
#